data_AF-A0A2G8L253-F1
#
_entry.id   AF-A0A2G8L253-F1
#
_cell.length_a   1.000
_cell.length_b   1.000
_cell.length_c   1.000
_cell.angle_alpha   90.00
_cell.angle_beta   90.00
_cell.angle_gamma   90.00
#
_symmetry.space_group_name_H-M   'P 1'
#
loop_
_entity.id
_entity.type
_entity.pdbx_description
1 polymer ?
#
loop_
_entity_poly.entity_id
_entity_poly.type
_entity_poly.pdbx_seq_one_letter_code
_entity_poly.pdbx_strand_id
1 'polypeptide(L)'
;MEEAFRNILPNCTLYPFGSTVNTFGKRSCDIDMYLDRGTEAGMVPISQGKAGYKLTYDRLAAHSERVAAQTTLSTLASFLRNHVPHCGYVIRILNATCPLVKFKHRATGLSCDLTGDNSLALKSSELLYIYGQLDPRVRPLIFLVRSPSVVVTMNQLSKLAEDTESQPVIGNGCKLVSDLNKVPPSANEENLEQLLREFFQFLCSFSFQRQGVSVRRGEPFPNIDENVPLHIENPLETDLNTSKNVSQKLLTLMQTHAKDALKMMEDPTFQKSDDGNIPWGLPLMFLLPSHMERGSNKSMGLGNRLTNILKGSSPANHSCTVLYSTRSCTCVRLASKMSNIDSSFGDSSLEHSFDQSFGDGDTPTTPQTLSRQNSGAGIGSSNQSMHLTDDDDDPDAVRSYRDKRRNAHTQAEQKRRDAIKRGYDELQEIVPTCSTVDAVGSQRPSKATILQRSIDYIQYLVQQKKKQEDEVEALRKEVMALKIMKTNYEQIVKAHQNTPGQGQNHLSDQIKFNVFKATMDSLFQTFNATISVASFTELSACVFSWLEEYCKPQTLRELVIDVLRKLNNNQLL
;
A
#
# COMPACT_ATOMS: atom_id res chain seq x y z
N MET A 1 -17.83 -7.63 -13.78
CA MET A 1 -16.56 -7.15 -14.38
C MET A 1 -16.32 -7.78 -15.74
N GLU A 2 -16.12 -9.10 -15.84
CA GLU A 2 -15.92 -9.79 -17.11
C GLU A 2 -17.04 -9.52 -18.12
N GLU A 3 -18.30 -9.65 -17.68
CA GLU A 3 -19.48 -9.31 -18.49
C GLU A 3 -19.42 -7.90 -19.07
N ALA A 4 -19.01 -6.91 -18.26
CA ALA A 4 -18.86 -5.53 -18.71
C ALA A 4 -17.75 -5.40 -19.76
N PHE A 5 -16.63 -6.11 -19.61
CA PHE A 5 -15.54 -6.09 -20.57
C PHE A 5 -15.89 -6.82 -21.88
N ARG A 6 -16.73 -7.86 -21.83
CA ARG A 6 -17.22 -8.53 -23.04
C ARG A 6 -18.03 -7.63 -23.96
N ASN A 7 -18.59 -6.53 -23.46
CA ASN A 7 -19.23 -5.50 -24.29
C ASN A 7 -18.23 -4.75 -25.20
N ILE A 8 -16.94 -4.73 -24.86
CA ILE A 8 -15.86 -4.11 -25.66
C ILE A 8 -15.01 -5.18 -26.33
N LEU A 9 -14.74 -6.27 -25.63
CA LEU A 9 -13.87 -7.37 -26.04
C LEU A 9 -14.66 -8.69 -25.95
N PRO A 10 -15.46 -9.05 -26.97
CA PRO A 10 -16.41 -10.17 -26.87
C PRO A 10 -15.80 -11.50 -26.45
N ASN A 11 -14.55 -11.76 -26.83
CA ASN A 11 -13.83 -13.00 -26.55
C ASN A 11 -12.93 -12.92 -25.31
N CYS A 12 -13.01 -11.86 -24.51
CA CYS A 12 -12.15 -11.75 -23.34
C CYS A 12 -12.61 -12.62 -22.18
N THR A 13 -11.62 -13.07 -21.41
CA THR A 13 -11.80 -13.80 -20.15
C THR A 13 -10.96 -13.14 -19.06
N LEU A 14 -11.51 -13.01 -17.86
CA LEU A 14 -10.79 -12.51 -16.69
C LEU A 14 -10.45 -13.67 -15.77
N TYR A 15 -9.16 -13.85 -15.53
CA TYR A 15 -8.67 -14.85 -14.60
C TYR A 15 -8.19 -14.18 -13.30
N PRO A 16 -8.80 -14.48 -12.15
CA PRO A 16 -8.26 -14.03 -10.87
C PRO A 16 -6.95 -14.75 -10.58
N PHE A 17 -5.98 -14.03 -10.02
CA PHE A 17 -4.71 -14.58 -9.61
C PHE A 17 -4.26 -14.00 -8.26
N GLY A 18 -3.06 -14.36 -7.83
CA GLY A 18 -2.46 -13.85 -6.60
C GLY A 18 -3.20 -14.33 -5.36
N SER A 19 -3.30 -13.44 -4.38
CA SER A 19 -3.83 -13.75 -3.05
C SER A 19 -5.29 -14.24 -3.06
N THR A 20 -6.04 -13.92 -4.11
CA THR A 20 -7.44 -14.33 -4.27
C THR A 20 -7.58 -15.85 -4.44
N VAL A 21 -6.62 -16.50 -5.10
CA VAL A 21 -6.73 -17.92 -5.49
C VAL A 21 -5.62 -18.81 -4.92
N ASN A 22 -4.50 -18.23 -4.47
CA ASN A 22 -3.31 -18.98 -4.09
C ASN A 22 -3.37 -19.63 -2.69
N THR A 23 -4.53 -19.64 -2.01
CA THR A 23 -4.78 -20.12 -0.63
C THR A 23 -4.20 -19.27 0.53
N PHE A 24 -3.39 -18.26 0.23
CA PHE A 24 -2.76 -17.35 1.21
C PHE A 24 -3.46 -15.99 1.33
N GLY A 25 -4.64 -15.84 0.72
CA GLY A 25 -5.49 -14.66 0.83
C GLY A 25 -5.92 -14.34 2.25
N LYS A 26 -5.95 -13.05 2.58
CA LYS A 26 -6.46 -12.51 3.85
C LYS A 26 -7.70 -11.65 3.58
N ARG A 27 -8.50 -11.39 4.62
CA ARG A 27 -9.61 -10.43 4.50
C ARG A 27 -9.07 -9.10 3.97
N SER A 28 -9.81 -8.49 3.04
CA SER A 28 -9.46 -7.24 2.36
C SER A 28 -8.16 -7.24 1.56
N CYS A 29 -7.66 -8.40 1.12
CA CYS A 29 -6.62 -8.44 0.10
C CYS A 29 -7.16 -7.91 -1.25
N ASP A 30 -6.25 -7.41 -2.08
CA ASP A 30 -6.58 -6.94 -3.42
C ASP A 30 -6.98 -8.13 -4.31
N ILE A 31 -7.91 -7.86 -5.25
CA ILE A 31 -8.26 -8.81 -6.30
C ILE A 31 -7.42 -8.50 -7.54
N ASP A 32 -6.42 -9.33 -7.77
CA ASP A 32 -5.59 -9.28 -8.97
C ASP A 32 -6.26 -10.07 -10.11
N MET A 33 -6.39 -9.45 -11.27
CA MET A 33 -7.04 -10.04 -12.45
C MET A 33 -6.14 -9.92 -13.68
N TYR A 34 -5.99 -11.05 -14.38
CA TYR A 34 -5.37 -11.11 -15.69
C TYR A 34 -6.48 -11.13 -16.76
N LEU A 35 -6.39 -10.21 -17.71
CA LEU A 35 -7.25 -10.14 -18.88
C LEU A 35 -6.62 -10.93 -20.03
N ASP A 36 -7.19 -12.09 -20.30
CA ASP A 36 -6.99 -12.77 -21.57
C ASP A 36 -7.92 -12.14 -22.61
N ARG A 37 -7.35 -11.71 -23.73
CA ARG A 37 -8.11 -11.10 -24.83
C ARG A 37 -8.76 -12.12 -25.76
N GLY A 38 -8.51 -13.42 -25.57
CA GLY A 38 -9.00 -14.48 -26.45
C GLY A 38 -8.40 -14.40 -27.85
N THR A 39 -7.16 -13.92 -27.94
CA THR A 39 -6.41 -13.78 -29.19
C THR A 39 -5.15 -14.62 -29.07
N GLU A 40 -5.15 -15.86 -29.54
CA GLU A 40 -3.91 -16.61 -29.70
C GLU A 40 -2.94 -15.75 -30.54
N ALA A 41 -1.81 -15.36 -29.95
CA ALA A 41 -0.78 -14.52 -30.58
C ALA A 41 -1.25 -13.14 -31.11
N GLY A 42 -2.30 -12.53 -30.53
CA GLY A 42 -2.79 -11.22 -30.98
C GLY A 42 -3.64 -11.26 -32.27
N MET A 43 -3.90 -12.45 -32.81
CA MET A 43 -4.87 -12.66 -33.89
C MET A 43 -6.24 -13.06 -33.30
N VAL A 44 -7.32 -12.50 -33.85
CA VAL A 44 -8.68 -12.99 -33.56
C VAL A 44 -8.81 -14.39 -34.15
N PRO A 45 -9.47 -15.35 -33.47
CA PRO A 45 -9.75 -16.66 -34.03
C PRO A 45 -10.31 -16.55 -35.45
N ILE A 46 -9.62 -17.23 -36.35
CA ILE A 46 -9.86 -17.21 -37.79
C ILE A 46 -11.06 -18.11 -38.05
N SER A 47 -12.20 -17.53 -38.41
CA SER A 47 -13.21 -18.34 -39.11
C SER A 47 -12.68 -18.61 -40.52
N GLN A 48 -12.47 -19.89 -40.85
CA GLN A 48 -12.22 -20.27 -42.24
C GLN A 48 -13.50 -19.97 -43.03
N GLY A 49 -13.49 -18.89 -43.81
CA GLY A 49 -14.52 -18.65 -44.81
C GLY A 49 -14.49 -19.77 -45.85
N LYS A 50 -15.62 -20.01 -46.53
CA LYS A 50 -15.64 -20.91 -47.69
C LYS A 50 -14.63 -20.39 -48.73
N ALA A 51 -13.73 -21.29 -49.14
CA ALA A 51 -12.69 -21.12 -50.16
C ALA A 51 -11.55 -20.13 -49.81
N GLY A 52 -10.49 -20.59 -49.15
CA GLY A 52 -9.13 -20.03 -49.24
C GLY A 52 -8.87 -18.60 -48.72
N TYR A 53 -9.91 -17.83 -48.39
CA TYR A 53 -9.79 -16.47 -47.87
C TYR A 53 -9.81 -16.46 -46.34
N LYS A 54 -8.83 -15.78 -45.75
CA LYS A 54 -8.71 -15.55 -44.31
C LYS A 54 -9.33 -14.19 -43.98
N LEU A 55 -10.53 -14.19 -43.41
CA LEU A 55 -11.17 -12.98 -42.89
C LEU A 55 -10.53 -12.59 -41.56
N THR A 56 -9.96 -11.39 -41.50
CA THR A 56 -9.42 -10.79 -40.26
C THR A 56 -10.01 -9.41 -40.06
N TYR A 57 -10.18 -9.01 -38.81
CA TYR A 57 -10.43 -7.60 -38.49
C TYR A 57 -9.21 -6.78 -38.92
N ASP A 58 -9.44 -5.67 -39.62
CA ASP A 58 -8.39 -4.69 -39.91
C ASP A 58 -7.95 -4.07 -38.58
N ARG A 59 -6.86 -4.61 -38.03
CA ARG A 59 -6.24 -4.11 -36.81
C ARG A 59 -5.01 -3.33 -37.22
N LEU A 60 -4.90 -2.09 -36.73
CA LEU A 60 -3.60 -1.45 -36.59
C LEU A 60 -2.76 -2.39 -35.70
N ALA A 61 -1.86 -3.15 -36.32
CA ALA A 61 -0.99 -4.06 -35.60
C ALA A 61 -0.16 -3.23 -34.62
N ALA A 62 -0.38 -3.45 -33.33
CA ALA A 62 0.44 -2.83 -32.31
C ALA A 62 1.89 -3.29 -32.50
N HIS A 63 2.84 -2.39 -32.30
CA HIS A 63 4.27 -2.68 -32.49
C HIS A 63 4.81 -3.74 -31.52
N SER A 64 4.11 -4.03 -30.43
CA SER A 64 4.43 -5.12 -29.48
C SER A 64 3.20 -5.54 -28.67
N GLU A 65 3.26 -6.71 -28.04
CA GLU A 65 2.24 -7.20 -27.11
C GLU A 65 2.01 -6.22 -25.95
N ARG A 66 3.11 -5.67 -25.41
CA ARG A 66 3.08 -4.62 -24.38
C ARG A 66 2.28 -3.40 -24.82
N VAL A 67 2.52 -2.88 -26.03
CA VAL A 67 1.77 -1.70 -26.55
C VAL A 67 0.30 -2.05 -26.75
N ALA A 68 0.00 -3.26 -27.21
CA ALA A 68 -1.38 -3.75 -27.30
C ALA A 68 -2.05 -3.82 -25.92
N ALA A 69 -1.35 -4.33 -24.90
CA ALA A 69 -1.83 -4.40 -23.53
C ALA A 69 -2.07 -3.01 -22.94
N GLN A 70 -1.11 -2.07 -23.09
CA GLN A 70 -1.25 -0.69 -22.63
C GLN A 70 -2.44 0.03 -23.25
N THR A 71 -2.62 -0.09 -24.57
CA THR A 71 -3.76 0.51 -25.30
C THR A 71 -5.09 -0.10 -24.84
N THR A 72 -5.13 -1.43 -24.69
CA THR A 72 -6.32 -2.15 -24.20
C THR A 72 -6.68 -1.70 -22.79
N LEU A 73 -5.71 -1.72 -21.87
CA LEU A 73 -5.89 -1.30 -20.48
C LEU A 73 -6.29 0.17 -20.35
N SER A 74 -5.73 1.07 -21.18
CA SER A 74 -6.13 2.48 -21.21
C SER A 74 -7.60 2.64 -21.61
N THR A 75 -8.04 1.88 -22.62
CA THR A 75 -9.43 1.86 -23.09
C THR A 75 -10.36 1.31 -22.02
N LEU A 76 -10.02 0.17 -21.42
CA LEU A 76 -10.80 -0.42 -20.34
C LEU A 76 -10.84 0.48 -19.10
N ALA A 77 -9.78 1.22 -18.78
CA ALA A 77 -9.79 2.19 -17.69
C ALA A 77 -10.76 3.35 -17.94
N SER A 78 -10.85 3.87 -19.17
CA SER A 78 -11.89 4.85 -19.54
C SER A 78 -13.28 4.25 -19.37
N PHE A 79 -13.48 3.02 -19.85
CA PHE A 79 -14.77 2.34 -19.76
C PHE A 79 -15.20 2.07 -18.32
N LEU A 80 -14.28 1.58 -17.47
CA LEU A 80 -14.50 1.37 -16.05
C LEU A 80 -14.96 2.64 -15.34
N ARG A 81 -14.34 3.77 -15.67
CA ARG A 81 -14.63 5.06 -15.03
C ARG A 81 -16.01 5.60 -15.43
N ASN A 82 -16.39 5.41 -16.70
CA ASN A 82 -17.54 6.12 -17.28
C ASN A 82 -18.80 5.25 -17.40
N HIS A 83 -18.65 3.92 -17.49
CA HIS A 83 -19.74 3.04 -17.91
C HIS A 83 -19.97 1.83 -17.01
N VAL A 84 -19.01 1.45 -16.16
CA VAL A 84 -19.18 0.30 -15.26
C VAL A 84 -19.68 0.79 -13.90
N PRO A 85 -20.90 0.40 -13.47
CA PRO A 85 -21.45 0.83 -12.18
C PRO A 85 -20.54 0.48 -11.01
N HIS A 86 -20.52 1.34 -9.99
CA HIS A 86 -19.75 1.17 -8.76
C HIS A 86 -18.22 1.09 -8.90
N CYS A 87 -17.66 1.06 -10.10
CA CYS A 87 -16.22 1.19 -10.32
C CYS A 87 -15.80 2.65 -10.14
N GLY A 88 -14.90 2.91 -9.19
CA GLY A 88 -14.35 4.24 -8.93
C GLY A 88 -12.86 4.16 -8.61
N TYR A 89 -12.23 5.32 -8.42
CA TYR A 89 -10.79 5.41 -8.11
C TYR A 89 -9.91 4.70 -9.15
N VAL A 90 -10.27 4.82 -10.43
CA VAL A 90 -9.56 4.17 -11.53
C VAL A 90 -8.24 4.89 -11.80
N ILE A 91 -7.11 4.22 -11.59
CA ILE A 91 -5.74 4.72 -11.75
C ILE A 91 -5.05 3.87 -12.82
N ARG A 92 -4.43 4.55 -13.81
CA ARG A 92 -3.67 3.91 -14.89
C ARG A 92 -2.19 3.87 -14.52
N ILE A 93 -1.61 2.68 -14.46
CA ILE A 93 -0.17 2.48 -14.22
C ILE A 93 0.41 1.70 -15.41
N LEU A 94 0.38 2.33 -16.58
CA LEU A 94 0.69 1.66 -17.85
C LEU A 94 2.19 1.53 -18.13
N ASN A 95 3.02 2.35 -17.47
CA ASN A 95 4.47 2.39 -17.72
C ASN A 95 5.29 1.46 -16.80
N ALA A 96 4.67 0.81 -15.81
CA ALA A 96 5.35 -0.17 -14.95
C ALA A 96 5.78 -1.41 -15.73
N THR A 97 6.73 -2.19 -15.20
CA THR A 97 7.22 -3.44 -15.82
C THR A 97 6.07 -4.33 -16.29
N CYS A 98 5.06 -4.50 -15.44
CA CYS A 98 3.77 -5.06 -15.78
C CYS A 98 2.72 -3.92 -15.81
N PRO A 99 2.22 -3.50 -16.98
CA PRO A 99 1.18 -2.48 -17.10
C PRO A 99 -0.10 -2.92 -16.39
N LEU A 100 -0.70 -2.04 -15.59
CA LEU A 100 -1.93 -2.36 -14.87
C LEU A 100 -2.86 -1.17 -14.69
N VAL A 101 -4.11 -1.46 -14.34
CA VAL A 101 -5.15 -0.51 -13.96
C VAL A 101 -5.64 -0.87 -12.57
N LYS A 102 -5.46 0.04 -11.60
CA LYS A 102 -6.03 -0.10 -10.26
C LYS A 102 -7.41 0.53 -10.22
N PHE A 103 -8.36 -0.08 -9.53
CA PHE A 103 -9.68 0.51 -9.29
C PHE A 103 -10.32 -0.07 -8.03
N LYS A 104 -11.40 0.56 -7.55
CA LYS A 104 -12.19 0.08 -6.41
C LYS A 104 -13.63 -0.15 -6.83
N HIS A 105 -14.17 -1.32 -6.52
CA HIS A 105 -15.59 -1.63 -6.69
C HIS A 105 -16.34 -1.25 -5.41
N ARG A 106 -17.04 -0.11 -5.43
CA ARG A 106 -17.64 0.52 -4.25
C ARG A 106 -18.69 -0.33 -3.56
N ALA A 107 -19.52 -1.06 -4.31
CA ALA A 107 -20.60 -1.87 -3.74
C ALA A 107 -20.09 -3.06 -2.91
N THR A 108 -18.95 -3.65 -3.31
CA THR A 108 -18.33 -4.77 -2.58
C THR A 108 -17.22 -4.32 -1.63
N GLY A 109 -16.74 -3.08 -1.77
CA GLY A 109 -15.58 -2.56 -1.04
C GLY A 109 -14.23 -3.10 -1.53
N LEU A 110 -14.21 -3.87 -2.62
CA LEU A 110 -13.01 -4.56 -3.12
C LEU A 110 -12.08 -3.60 -3.87
N SER A 111 -10.80 -3.70 -3.57
CA SER A 111 -9.70 -3.12 -4.36
C SER A 111 -9.29 -4.12 -5.44
N CYS A 112 -9.04 -3.63 -6.65
CA CYS A 112 -8.81 -4.48 -7.81
C CYS A 112 -7.65 -3.97 -8.67
N ASP A 113 -6.80 -4.89 -9.10
CA ASP A 113 -5.70 -4.65 -10.04
C ASP A 113 -5.96 -5.46 -11.32
N LEU A 114 -6.01 -4.79 -12.47
CA LEU A 114 -6.21 -5.42 -13.77
C LEU A 114 -4.95 -5.31 -14.62
N THR A 115 -4.41 -6.44 -15.09
CA THR A 115 -3.29 -6.51 -16.03
C THR A 115 -3.67 -7.32 -17.28
N GLY A 116 -2.97 -7.09 -18.39
CA GLY A 116 -3.11 -7.88 -19.62
C GLY A 116 -1.79 -8.45 -20.14
N ASP A 117 -0.71 -8.39 -19.33
CA ASP A 117 0.68 -8.64 -19.77
C ASP A 117 1.44 -9.45 -18.69
N ASN A 118 0.77 -10.43 -18.06
CA ASN A 118 1.36 -11.29 -17.03
C ASN A 118 0.59 -12.61 -16.83
N SER A 119 0.55 -13.44 -17.88
CA SER A 119 -0.06 -14.77 -17.78
C SER A 119 0.72 -15.70 -16.82
N LEU A 120 2.01 -15.45 -16.62
CA LEU A 120 2.85 -16.27 -15.75
C LEU A 120 2.44 -16.17 -14.28
N ALA A 121 1.89 -15.02 -13.85
CA ALA A 121 1.36 -14.88 -12.50
C ALA A 121 0.20 -15.85 -12.17
N LEU A 122 -0.56 -16.31 -13.18
CA LEU A 122 -1.53 -17.38 -13.00
C LEU A 122 -0.84 -18.67 -12.55
N LYS A 123 0.27 -19.00 -13.19
CA LYS A 123 1.07 -20.20 -12.89
C LYS A 123 1.83 -20.09 -11.58
N SER A 124 2.32 -18.91 -11.21
CA SER A 124 2.86 -18.68 -9.87
C SER A 124 1.77 -18.87 -8.80
N SER A 125 0.55 -18.43 -9.07
CA SER A 125 -0.58 -18.59 -8.15
C SER A 125 -1.02 -20.05 -8.02
N GLU A 126 -1.00 -20.79 -9.13
CA GLU A 126 -1.24 -22.23 -9.17
C GLU A 126 -0.19 -23.02 -8.38
N LEU A 127 1.10 -22.68 -8.54
CA LEU A 127 2.19 -23.30 -7.76
C LEU A 127 2.00 -23.06 -6.25
N LEU A 128 1.63 -21.85 -5.86
CA LEU A 128 1.34 -21.51 -4.46
C LEU A 128 0.12 -22.26 -3.94
N TYR A 129 -0.93 -22.37 -4.75
CA TYR A 129 -2.11 -23.16 -4.42
C TYR A 129 -1.72 -24.62 -4.14
N ILE A 130 -0.94 -25.23 -5.04
CA ILE A 130 -0.43 -26.60 -4.87
C ILE A 130 0.30 -26.72 -3.53
N TYR A 131 1.28 -25.84 -3.24
CA TYR A 131 2.01 -25.89 -1.97
C TYR A 131 1.11 -25.73 -0.74
N GLY A 132 0.07 -24.89 -0.81
CA GLY A 132 -0.91 -24.73 0.26
C GLY A 132 -1.80 -25.96 0.48
N GLN A 133 -1.92 -26.86 -0.50
CA GLN A 133 -2.66 -28.13 -0.40
C GLN A 133 -1.79 -29.31 0.02
N LEU A 134 -0.47 -29.27 -0.21
CA LEU A 134 0.42 -30.40 0.07
C LEU A 134 0.59 -30.70 1.56
N ASP A 135 0.63 -29.68 2.41
CA ASP A 135 0.79 -29.86 3.85
C ASP A 135 0.09 -28.73 4.64
N PRO A 136 -0.73 -29.07 5.67
CA PRO A 136 -1.49 -28.08 6.43
C PRO A 136 -0.61 -27.06 7.17
N ARG A 137 0.67 -27.37 7.43
CA ARG A 137 1.62 -26.48 8.11
C ARG A 137 2.14 -25.36 7.20
N VAL A 138 1.99 -25.48 5.88
CA VAL A 138 2.46 -24.47 4.91
C VAL A 138 1.68 -23.17 5.02
N ARG A 139 0.35 -23.24 5.20
CA ARG A 139 -0.50 -22.05 5.24
C ARG A 139 -0.25 -21.14 6.45
N PRO A 140 -0.06 -21.68 7.68
CA PRO A 140 0.32 -20.87 8.84
C PRO A 140 1.73 -20.26 8.75
N LEU A 141 2.69 -20.97 8.14
CA LEU A 141 4.11 -20.61 8.22
C LEU A 141 4.64 -19.86 6.99
N ILE A 142 3.98 -20.00 5.84
CA ILE A 142 4.31 -19.36 4.54
C ILE A 142 5.78 -19.54 4.16
N PHE A 143 6.05 -20.51 3.27
CA PHE A 143 7.37 -20.86 2.74
C PHE A 143 8.47 -21.02 3.79
N LEU A 144 8.54 -22.21 4.36
CA LEU A 144 9.73 -22.66 5.07
C LEU A 144 10.57 -23.52 4.15
N VAL A 145 11.80 -23.07 3.88
CA VAL A 145 12.80 -23.84 3.17
C VAL A 145 13.69 -24.52 4.22
N ARG A 146 13.57 -25.84 4.35
CA ARG A 146 14.43 -26.66 5.23
C ARG A 146 14.59 -28.08 4.67
N SER A 147 15.49 -28.85 5.26
CA SER A 147 15.61 -30.30 5.15
C SER A 147 15.37 -30.98 6.52
N PRO A 148 14.48 -32.00 6.62
CA PRO A 148 13.60 -32.48 5.56
C PRO A 148 12.53 -31.42 5.25
N SER A 149 12.32 -31.14 3.97
CA SER A 149 11.39 -30.10 3.56
C SER A 149 9.95 -30.51 3.86
N VAL A 150 9.17 -29.54 4.36
CA VAL A 150 7.72 -29.70 4.52
C VAL A 150 7.05 -29.90 3.15
N VAL A 151 7.62 -29.34 2.08
CA VAL A 151 7.09 -29.45 0.71
C VAL A 151 8.14 -29.93 -0.29
N VAL A 152 7.71 -30.66 -1.32
CA VAL A 152 8.59 -31.08 -2.43
C VAL A 152 9.10 -29.88 -3.23
N THR A 153 10.27 -30.04 -3.86
CA THR A 153 10.86 -28.98 -4.69
C THR A 153 10.11 -28.84 -6.02
N MET A 154 10.24 -27.68 -6.68
CA MET A 154 9.60 -27.49 -7.98
C MET A 154 10.11 -28.49 -9.04
N ASN A 155 11.41 -28.84 -9.01
CA ASN A 155 11.96 -29.84 -9.92
C ASN A 155 11.38 -31.25 -9.66
N GLN A 156 11.10 -31.61 -8.40
CA GLN A 156 10.42 -32.86 -8.07
C GLN A 156 8.97 -32.85 -8.57
N LEU A 157 8.25 -31.73 -8.37
CA LEU A 157 6.90 -31.55 -8.92
C LEU A 157 6.89 -31.67 -10.45
N SER A 158 7.82 -31.03 -11.14
CA SER A 158 7.89 -31.08 -12.61
C SER A 158 8.09 -32.50 -13.13
N LYS A 159 8.94 -33.30 -12.47
CA LYS A 159 9.15 -34.72 -12.82
C LYS A 159 7.86 -35.53 -12.67
N LEU A 160 7.10 -35.33 -11.59
CA LEU A 160 5.82 -36.02 -11.37
C LEU A 160 4.74 -35.59 -12.39
N ALA A 161 4.86 -34.39 -12.96
CA ALA A 161 3.95 -33.89 -13.98
C ALA A 161 4.26 -34.44 -15.38
N GLU A 162 5.54 -34.74 -15.68
CA GLU A 162 5.97 -35.28 -16.98
C GLU A 162 5.33 -36.62 -17.33
N ASP A 163 4.96 -37.43 -16.33
CA ASP A 163 4.25 -38.72 -16.50
C ASP A 163 2.79 -38.58 -16.96
N THR A 164 2.31 -37.34 -17.14
CA THR A 164 0.96 -37.04 -17.62
C THR A 164 1.09 -36.31 -18.97
N GLU A 165 0.97 -37.06 -20.07
CA GLU A 165 1.03 -36.47 -21.41
C GLU A 165 -0.03 -35.36 -21.57
N SER A 166 0.35 -34.28 -22.29
CA SER A 166 -0.43 -33.08 -22.68
C SER A 166 -0.38 -31.79 -21.82
N GLN A 167 0.35 -31.73 -20.70
CA GLN A 167 0.50 -30.46 -19.95
C GLN A 167 1.37 -29.42 -20.69
N PRO A 168 0.93 -28.16 -20.83
CA PRO A 168 1.73 -27.10 -21.43
C PRO A 168 2.95 -26.79 -20.55
N VAL A 169 4.10 -26.62 -21.21
CA VAL A 169 5.35 -26.21 -20.56
C VAL A 169 5.26 -24.73 -20.18
N ILE A 170 5.59 -24.42 -18.93
CA ILE A 170 5.49 -23.08 -18.34
C ILE A 170 6.91 -22.54 -18.08
N GLY A 171 7.15 -21.29 -18.49
CA GLY A 171 8.40 -20.57 -18.23
C GLY A 171 9.62 -21.37 -18.70
N ASN A 172 10.63 -21.47 -17.83
CA ASN A 172 11.87 -22.23 -18.07
C ASN A 172 11.66 -23.77 -18.00
N GLY A 173 10.79 -24.31 -18.85
CA GLY A 173 10.72 -25.75 -19.10
C GLY A 173 9.89 -26.59 -18.11
N CYS A 174 9.02 -25.98 -17.30
CA CYS A 174 8.38 -26.69 -16.17
C CYS A 174 6.94 -27.09 -16.43
N LYS A 175 6.52 -28.18 -15.79
CA LYS A 175 5.12 -28.59 -15.73
C LYS A 175 4.64 -28.59 -14.28
N LEU A 176 3.42 -28.12 -14.04
CA LEU A 176 2.80 -28.20 -12.72
C LEU A 176 1.96 -29.47 -12.65
N VAL A 177 2.00 -30.15 -11.49
CA VAL A 177 1.22 -31.37 -11.25
C VAL A 177 -0.25 -30.99 -11.13
N SER A 178 -1.12 -31.62 -11.91
CA SER A 178 -2.57 -31.41 -11.78
C SER A 178 -3.25 -32.36 -10.79
N ASP A 179 -2.70 -33.54 -10.58
CA ASP A 179 -3.21 -34.53 -9.61
C ASP A 179 -2.31 -34.59 -8.37
N LEU A 180 -2.75 -33.95 -7.30
CA LEU A 180 -2.01 -33.86 -6.04
C LEU A 180 -1.83 -35.21 -5.33
N ASN A 181 -2.67 -36.21 -5.64
CA ASN A 181 -2.56 -37.54 -5.02
C ASN A 181 -1.27 -38.27 -5.42
N LYS A 182 -0.62 -37.85 -6.52
CA LYS A 182 0.67 -38.38 -6.96
C LYS A 182 1.85 -37.85 -6.13
N VAL A 183 1.66 -36.79 -5.36
CA VAL A 183 2.72 -36.21 -4.54
C VAL A 183 2.74 -36.93 -3.19
N PRO A 184 3.87 -37.54 -2.79
CA PRO A 184 3.96 -38.21 -1.50
C PRO A 184 3.81 -37.20 -0.36
N PRO A 185 3.18 -37.59 0.77
CA PRO A 185 3.09 -36.73 1.94
C PRO A 185 4.48 -36.42 2.51
N SER A 186 4.60 -35.30 3.21
CA SER A 186 5.87 -34.90 3.83
C SER A 186 6.31 -35.93 4.87
N ALA A 187 7.60 -36.29 4.84
CA ALA A 187 8.24 -37.09 5.88
C ALA A 187 8.67 -36.25 7.10
N ASN A 188 8.48 -34.93 7.06
CA ASN A 188 8.81 -34.04 8.17
C ASN A 188 7.72 -34.13 9.25
N GLU A 189 8.08 -34.42 10.50
CA GLU A 189 7.17 -34.54 11.65
C GLU A 189 7.21 -33.33 12.60
N GLU A 190 8.00 -32.29 12.28
CA GLU A 190 8.17 -31.10 13.14
C GLU A 190 6.85 -30.32 13.26
N ASN A 191 6.56 -29.82 14.46
CA ASN A 191 5.36 -29.05 14.72
C ASN A 191 5.51 -27.57 14.30
N LEU A 192 4.42 -26.80 14.33
CA LEU A 192 4.43 -25.40 13.90
C LEU A 192 5.41 -24.51 14.68
N GLU A 193 5.60 -24.77 15.97
CA GLU A 193 6.50 -23.97 16.80
C GLU A 193 7.97 -24.24 16.45
N GLN A 194 8.33 -25.51 16.28
CA GLN A 194 9.66 -25.93 15.85
C GLN A 194 9.99 -25.32 14.49
N LEU A 195 9.08 -25.48 13.53
CA LEU A 195 9.24 -24.93 12.19
C LEU A 195 9.36 -23.39 12.18
N LEU A 196 8.59 -22.68 13.02
CA LEU A 196 8.68 -21.23 13.15
C LEU A 196 10.01 -20.78 13.77
N ARG A 197 10.49 -21.48 14.81
CA ARG A 197 11.80 -21.21 15.43
C ARG A 197 12.90 -21.36 14.39
N GLU A 198 12.84 -22.44 13.63
CA GLU A 198 13.84 -22.77 12.62
C GLU A 198 13.83 -21.80 11.44
N PHE A 199 12.67 -21.27 11.07
CA PHE A 199 12.57 -20.18 10.12
C PHE A 199 13.40 -18.97 10.53
N PHE A 200 13.23 -18.50 11.77
CA PHE A 200 14.00 -17.37 12.27
C PHE A 200 15.49 -17.72 12.36
N GLN A 201 15.83 -18.95 12.74
CA GLN A 201 17.22 -19.41 12.77
C GLN A 201 17.85 -19.41 11.37
N PHE A 202 17.11 -19.85 10.36
CA PHE A 202 17.53 -19.78 8.96
C PHE A 202 17.79 -18.32 8.54
N LEU A 203 16.86 -17.40 8.79
CA LEU A 203 17.05 -15.98 8.46
C LEU A 203 18.30 -15.37 9.13
N CYS A 204 18.66 -15.84 10.33
CA CYS A 204 19.80 -15.32 11.08
C CYS A 204 21.15 -15.91 10.65
N SER A 205 21.17 -17.17 10.22
CA SER A 205 22.40 -17.93 9.94
C SER A 205 22.73 -18.05 8.46
N PHE A 206 21.73 -17.91 7.59
CA PHE A 206 21.92 -18.01 6.15
C PHE A 206 22.75 -16.84 5.59
N SER A 207 23.73 -17.18 4.77
CA SER A 207 24.70 -16.22 4.22
C SER A 207 24.19 -15.56 2.93
N PHE A 208 23.16 -14.70 3.04
CA PHE A 208 22.50 -14.06 1.88
C PHE A 208 23.43 -13.28 0.94
N GLN A 209 24.54 -12.74 1.46
CA GLN A 209 25.56 -12.05 0.65
C GLN A 209 26.31 -13.00 -0.29
N ARG A 210 26.45 -14.28 0.08
CA ARG A 210 27.20 -15.29 -0.68
C ARG A 210 26.31 -16.29 -1.38
N GLN A 211 25.06 -16.42 -0.92
CA GLN A 211 24.14 -17.47 -1.36
C GLN A 211 22.76 -16.90 -1.66
N GLY A 212 22.15 -17.35 -2.76
CA GLY A 212 20.76 -17.18 -3.09
C GLY A 212 19.91 -18.40 -2.70
N VAL A 213 18.61 -18.20 -2.60
CA VAL A 213 17.61 -19.22 -2.24
C VAL A 213 16.92 -19.72 -3.51
N SER A 214 16.99 -21.02 -3.79
CA SER A 214 16.31 -21.66 -4.92
C SER A 214 15.15 -22.52 -4.43
N VAL A 215 13.91 -22.05 -4.66
CA VAL A 215 12.70 -22.86 -4.44
C VAL A 215 12.61 -24.01 -5.43
N ARG A 216 13.27 -23.87 -6.58
CA ARG A 216 13.29 -24.85 -7.65
C ARG A 216 14.08 -26.10 -7.29
N ARG A 217 15.31 -25.90 -6.78
CA ARG A 217 16.21 -26.99 -6.39
C ARG A 217 16.02 -27.42 -4.94
N GLY A 218 15.48 -26.54 -4.09
CA GLY A 218 15.45 -26.73 -2.63
C GLY A 218 16.80 -26.50 -1.96
N GLU A 219 17.81 -26.07 -2.71
CA GLU A 219 19.19 -25.92 -2.23
C GLU A 219 19.71 -24.49 -2.50
N PRO A 220 20.62 -23.97 -1.65
CA PRO A 220 21.25 -22.69 -1.88
C PRO A 220 22.13 -22.68 -3.15
N PHE A 221 22.32 -21.52 -3.75
CA PHE A 221 23.23 -21.35 -4.88
C PHE A 221 24.14 -20.12 -4.71
N PRO A 222 25.30 -20.04 -5.38
CA PRO A 222 26.19 -18.89 -5.25
C PRO A 222 25.50 -17.58 -5.67
N ASN A 223 25.50 -16.58 -4.81
CA ASN A 223 25.11 -15.22 -5.18
C ASN A 223 26.34 -14.51 -5.76
N ILE A 224 26.28 -14.21 -7.06
CA ILE A 224 27.42 -13.66 -7.82
C ILE A 224 27.42 -12.13 -7.79
N ASP A 225 26.28 -11.50 -7.52
CA ASP A 225 26.15 -10.05 -7.50
C ASP A 225 26.25 -9.51 -6.06
N GLU A 226 27.41 -8.93 -5.74
CA GLU A 226 27.67 -8.33 -4.42
C GLU A 226 26.75 -7.14 -4.12
N ASN A 227 26.16 -6.50 -5.14
CA ASN A 227 25.22 -5.39 -4.96
C ASN A 227 23.79 -5.86 -4.71
N VAL A 228 23.53 -7.17 -4.71
CA VAL A 228 22.22 -7.77 -4.45
C VAL A 228 22.23 -8.41 -3.07
N PRO A 229 21.68 -7.74 -2.04
CA PRO A 229 21.72 -8.21 -0.66
C PRO A 229 20.97 -9.52 -0.46
N LEU A 230 19.85 -9.69 -1.17
CA LEU A 230 18.95 -10.83 -1.05
C LEU A 230 18.57 -11.33 -2.45
N HIS A 231 18.91 -12.58 -2.73
CA HIS A 231 18.58 -13.24 -3.99
C HIS A 231 17.64 -14.43 -3.74
N ILE A 232 16.39 -14.28 -4.15
CA ILE A 232 15.40 -15.38 -4.19
C ILE A 232 15.04 -15.62 -5.65
N GLU A 233 15.46 -16.76 -6.18
CA GLU A 233 15.21 -17.18 -7.56
C GLU A 233 13.70 -17.29 -7.79
N ASN A 234 13.19 -16.65 -8.85
CA ASN A 234 11.81 -16.87 -9.27
C ASN A 234 11.68 -18.31 -9.80
N PRO A 235 10.76 -19.12 -9.23
CA PRO A 235 10.62 -20.51 -9.62
C PRO A 235 10.28 -20.70 -11.09
N LEU A 236 9.57 -19.78 -11.75
CA LEU A 236 9.17 -19.93 -13.16
C LEU A 236 10.12 -19.25 -14.15
N GLU A 237 10.88 -18.24 -13.71
CA GLU A 237 11.85 -17.46 -14.50
C GLU A 237 13.19 -17.40 -13.75
N THR A 238 14.10 -18.34 -14.02
CA THR A 238 15.31 -18.51 -13.19
C THR A 238 16.29 -17.33 -13.26
N ASP A 239 16.21 -16.52 -14.31
CA ASP A 239 17.05 -15.32 -14.46
C ASP A 239 16.53 -14.13 -13.65
N LEU A 240 15.34 -14.24 -13.05
CA LEU A 240 14.69 -13.19 -12.30
C LEU A 240 14.85 -13.37 -10.79
N ASN A 241 15.42 -12.37 -10.14
CA ASN A 241 15.43 -12.26 -8.68
C ASN A 241 14.14 -11.60 -8.18
N THR A 242 13.31 -12.34 -7.44
CA THR A 242 12.04 -11.87 -6.88
C THR A 242 12.25 -10.80 -5.80
N SER A 243 13.41 -10.78 -5.14
CA SER A 243 13.75 -9.86 -4.05
C SER A 243 14.71 -8.75 -4.47
N LYS A 244 14.82 -8.44 -5.77
CA LYS A 244 15.73 -7.40 -6.29
C LYS A 244 15.49 -6.00 -5.69
N ASN A 245 14.28 -5.72 -5.24
CA ASN A 245 13.89 -4.46 -4.58
C ASN A 245 14.31 -4.38 -3.10
N VAL A 246 14.85 -5.45 -2.52
CA VAL A 246 15.24 -5.50 -1.10
C VAL A 246 16.64 -4.91 -0.93
N SER A 247 16.71 -3.79 -0.21
CA SER A 247 17.99 -3.15 0.14
C SER A 247 18.72 -3.85 1.28
N GLN A 248 20.02 -3.59 1.43
CA GLN A 248 20.82 -4.15 2.52
C GLN A 248 20.27 -3.72 3.89
N LYS A 249 19.73 -2.50 3.99
CA LYS A 249 19.06 -2.00 5.20
C LYS A 249 17.83 -2.84 5.56
N LEU A 250 16.99 -3.19 4.59
CA LEU A 250 15.81 -4.03 4.80
C LEU A 250 16.18 -5.47 5.18
N LEU A 251 17.22 -6.02 4.55
CA LEU A 251 17.75 -7.35 4.92
C LEU A 251 18.25 -7.36 6.37
N THR A 252 19.08 -6.38 6.75
CA THR A 252 19.58 -6.28 8.14
C THR A 252 18.45 -6.10 9.14
N LEU A 253 17.40 -5.34 8.79
CA LEU A 253 16.21 -5.18 9.62
C LEU A 253 15.47 -6.51 9.79
N MET A 254 15.25 -7.26 8.71
CA MET A 254 14.64 -8.60 8.74
C MET A 254 15.42 -9.56 9.65
N GLN A 255 16.75 -9.61 9.51
CA GLN A 255 17.60 -10.46 10.35
C GLN A 255 17.58 -10.02 11.82
N THR A 256 17.49 -8.72 12.09
CA THR A 256 17.40 -8.20 13.47
C THR A 256 16.09 -8.62 14.12
N HIS A 257 14.96 -8.46 13.41
CA HIS A 257 13.67 -8.91 13.92
C HIS A 257 13.59 -10.42 14.10
N ALA A 258 14.22 -11.21 13.22
CA ALA A 258 14.32 -12.66 13.39
C ALA A 258 15.14 -13.02 14.64
N LYS A 259 16.24 -12.32 14.93
CA LYS A 259 17.02 -12.52 16.18
C LYS A 259 16.22 -12.18 17.43
N ASP A 260 15.46 -11.09 17.39
CA ASP A 260 14.63 -10.67 18.52
C ASP A 260 13.46 -11.65 18.75
N ALA A 261 12.87 -12.17 17.67
CA ALA A 261 11.89 -13.24 17.72
C ALA A 261 12.44 -14.51 18.37
N LEU A 262 13.64 -14.97 17.98
CA LEU A 262 14.28 -16.14 18.59
C LEU A 262 14.49 -15.98 20.09
N LYS A 263 15.04 -14.83 20.52
CA LYS A 263 15.24 -14.54 21.94
C LYS A 263 13.92 -14.54 22.71
N MET A 264 12.85 -14.06 22.10
CA MET A 264 11.52 -14.08 22.71
C MET A 264 11.01 -15.52 22.84
N MET A 265 11.19 -16.36 21.83
CA MET A 265 10.79 -17.78 21.87
C MET A 265 11.61 -18.63 22.86
N GLU A 266 12.78 -18.16 23.29
CA GLU A 266 13.60 -18.79 24.33
C GLU A 266 13.15 -18.40 25.76
N ASP A 267 12.38 -17.33 25.91
CA ASP A 267 11.90 -16.89 27.21
C ASP A 267 10.82 -17.86 27.74
N PRO A 268 10.90 -18.33 29.00
CA PRO A 268 9.89 -19.22 29.59
C PRO A 268 8.46 -18.65 29.53
N THR A 269 8.30 -17.32 29.59
CA THR A 269 7.01 -16.64 29.50
C THR A 269 6.38 -16.72 28.11
N PHE A 270 7.15 -17.12 27.09
CA PHE A 270 6.63 -17.38 25.75
C PHE A 270 5.85 -18.68 25.68
N GLN A 271 6.30 -19.73 26.39
CA GLN A 271 5.68 -21.06 26.35
C GLN A 271 4.42 -21.15 27.19
N LYS A 272 4.38 -20.40 28.29
CA LYS A 272 3.26 -20.41 29.22
C LYS A 272 3.20 -19.09 29.98
N SER A 273 2.00 -18.60 30.21
CA SER A 273 1.78 -17.54 31.18
C SER A 273 1.38 -18.13 32.53
N ASP A 274 2.06 -17.69 33.59
CA ASP A 274 1.67 -17.97 34.98
C ASP A 274 0.53 -17.05 35.45
N ASP A 275 0.20 -16.00 34.69
CA ASP A 275 -0.87 -15.04 34.94
C ASP A 275 -1.83 -14.98 33.74
N GLY A 276 -3.12 -15.24 33.95
CA GLY A 276 -4.14 -15.25 32.90
C GLY A 276 -4.29 -13.92 32.13
N ASN A 277 -3.70 -12.83 32.62
CA ASN A 277 -3.74 -11.51 31.97
C ASN A 277 -2.50 -11.19 31.10
N ILE A 278 -1.47 -12.03 31.08
CA ILE A 278 -0.26 -11.78 30.28
C ILE A 278 -0.32 -12.56 28.95
N PRO A 279 -0.20 -11.88 27.79
CA PRO A 279 -0.13 -12.56 26.50
C PRO A 279 1.16 -13.39 26.38
N TRP A 280 1.03 -14.65 26.01
CA TRP A 280 2.13 -15.60 25.77
C TRP A 280 2.08 -16.12 24.33
N GLY A 281 3.15 -16.75 23.86
CA GLY A 281 3.28 -17.30 22.51
C GLY A 281 3.25 -16.24 21.40
N LEU A 282 2.64 -16.56 20.25
CA LEU A 282 2.55 -15.68 19.08
C LEU A 282 2.03 -14.26 19.39
N PRO A 283 0.95 -14.07 20.19
CA PRO A 283 0.49 -12.73 20.58
C PRO A 283 1.59 -11.82 21.12
N LEU A 284 2.54 -12.35 21.90
CA LEU A 284 3.64 -11.55 22.46
C LEU A 284 4.52 -10.94 21.36
N MET A 285 4.71 -11.67 20.25
CA MET A 285 5.48 -11.19 19.09
C MET A 285 4.81 -10.04 18.35
N PHE A 286 3.47 -9.97 18.38
CA PHE A 286 2.70 -8.94 17.67
C PHE A 286 2.40 -7.70 18.50
N LEU A 287 2.58 -7.75 19.82
CA LEU A 287 2.18 -6.70 20.76
C LEU A 287 3.33 -5.79 21.23
N LEU A 288 4.59 -6.12 20.92
CA LEU A 288 5.75 -5.32 21.32
C LEU A 288 6.13 -4.28 20.25
N PRO A 289 6.29 -2.97 20.60
CA PRO A 289 6.74 -1.96 19.65
C PRO A 289 8.18 -2.19 19.19
N SER A 290 8.42 -2.12 17.88
CA SER A 290 9.69 -2.38 17.21
C SER A 290 10.76 -1.27 17.32
N HIS A 291 10.72 -0.43 18.37
CA HIS A 291 11.74 0.62 18.60
C HIS A 291 12.40 0.46 19.97
N MET A 292 13.50 -0.30 20.01
CA MET A 292 14.47 -0.24 21.10
C MET A 292 15.75 0.42 20.58
N GLU A 293 15.93 1.70 20.91
CA GLU A 293 17.24 2.34 20.80
C GLU A 293 18.24 1.66 21.75
N ARG A 294 19.45 1.42 21.24
CA ARG A 294 20.58 0.89 22.00
C ARG A 294 20.98 1.92 23.06
N GLY A 295 20.54 1.72 24.29
CA GLY A 295 20.95 2.51 25.43
C GLY A 295 21.09 1.67 26.71
N SER A 296 22.34 1.37 27.05
CA SER A 296 22.84 0.92 28.36
C SER A 296 22.51 -0.50 28.85
N ASN A 297 23.59 -1.17 29.27
CA ASN A 297 23.62 -2.45 29.98
C ASN A 297 22.72 -2.44 31.23
N LYS A 298 21.75 -3.35 31.28
CA LYS A 298 21.41 -4.16 32.46
C LYS A 298 20.43 -5.27 32.07
N SER A 299 20.77 -6.49 32.49
CA SER A 299 19.86 -7.64 32.54
C SER A 299 18.61 -7.23 33.35
N MET A 300 17.47 -7.08 32.66
CA MET A 300 16.16 -7.00 33.29
C MET A 300 15.21 -7.87 32.46
N GLY A 301 14.66 -8.90 33.11
CA GLY A 301 13.80 -9.91 32.48
C GLY A 301 12.53 -9.33 31.86
N LEU A 302 12.00 -10.03 30.84
CA LEU A 302 10.80 -9.65 30.08
C LEU A 302 9.60 -9.31 30.97
N GLY A 303 9.44 -10.00 32.10
CA GLY A 303 8.37 -9.74 33.07
C GLY A 303 8.35 -8.29 33.57
N ASN A 304 9.52 -7.69 33.81
CA ASN A 304 9.59 -6.29 34.27
C ASN A 304 9.32 -5.28 33.15
N ARG A 305 9.56 -5.65 31.88
CA ARG A 305 9.31 -4.79 30.70
C ARG A 305 7.83 -4.69 30.37
N LEU A 306 7.11 -5.80 30.46
CA LEU A 306 5.64 -5.81 30.39
C LEU A 306 5.04 -5.06 31.59
N THR A 307 5.60 -5.23 32.79
CA THR A 307 5.14 -4.42 33.93
C THR A 307 5.45 -2.94 33.77
N ASN A 308 6.45 -2.47 33.03
CA ASN A 308 6.63 -1.02 32.83
C ASN A 308 5.68 -0.43 31.78
N ILE A 309 5.26 -1.23 30.80
CA ILE A 309 4.17 -0.87 29.87
C ILE A 309 2.83 -0.84 30.64
N LEU A 310 2.66 -1.68 31.67
CA LEU A 310 1.47 -1.74 32.53
C LEU A 310 1.53 -0.84 33.79
N LYS A 311 2.73 -0.48 34.29
CA LYS A 311 3.00 0.33 35.50
C LYS A 311 3.45 1.76 35.19
N GLY A 312 3.29 2.22 33.95
CA GLY A 312 3.28 3.66 33.63
C GLY A 312 2.20 4.46 34.39
N SER A 313 1.41 3.78 35.22
CA SER A 313 0.58 4.34 36.28
C SER A 313 0.98 3.72 37.63
N SER A 314 1.63 4.50 38.48
CA SER A 314 1.74 4.22 39.92
C SER A 314 1.80 5.55 40.68
N PRO A 315 1.47 5.57 41.99
CA PRO A 315 0.22 6.15 42.45
C PRO A 315 0.51 7.26 43.46
N ALA A 316 0.12 8.50 43.17
CA ALA A 316 0.10 9.55 44.18
C ALA A 316 -1.29 9.56 44.84
N ASN A 317 -1.30 9.10 46.09
CA ASN A 317 -2.41 9.12 47.03
C ASN A 317 -3.19 10.44 47.00
N HIS A 318 -4.42 10.41 46.49
CA HIS A 318 -5.52 11.12 47.13
C HIS A 318 -6.69 10.18 47.33
N SER A 319 -7.06 10.06 48.61
CA SER A 319 -8.13 9.27 49.18
C SER A 319 -9.40 9.28 48.32
N CYS A 320 -9.71 8.13 47.73
CA CYS A 320 -10.96 7.90 47.03
C CYS A 320 -12.03 7.52 48.06
N THR A 321 -12.74 8.54 48.56
CA THR A 321 -14.00 8.33 49.26
C THR A 321 -15.08 8.04 48.23
N VAL A 322 -15.73 6.89 48.40
CA VAL A 322 -16.87 6.35 47.66
C VAL A 322 -17.86 7.43 47.23
N LEU A 323 -18.11 7.57 45.93
CA LEU A 323 -19.41 7.99 45.41
C LEU A 323 -19.74 7.21 44.12
N TYR A 324 -20.69 6.28 44.28
CA TYR A 324 -21.52 5.77 43.19
C TYR A 324 -22.10 6.92 42.37
N SER A 325 -21.97 6.89 41.04
CA SER A 325 -23.04 7.42 40.19
C SER A 325 -23.00 6.83 38.78
N THR A 326 -24.20 6.51 38.34
CA THR A 326 -24.63 5.73 37.20
C THR A 326 -24.61 6.48 35.86
N ARG A 327 -24.76 5.68 34.78
CA ARG A 327 -25.30 6.00 33.43
C ARG A 327 -24.32 6.68 32.48
N SER A 328 -24.46 6.63 31.16
CA SER A 328 -25.18 5.83 30.14
C SER A 328 -24.82 6.55 28.83
N CYS A 329 -24.83 5.85 27.70
CA CYS A 329 -24.53 6.37 26.37
C CYS A 329 -25.22 7.70 26.02
N THR A 330 -24.52 8.65 25.39
CA THR A 330 -25.07 9.43 24.27
C THR A 330 -23.99 10.15 23.48
N CYS A 331 -24.07 9.99 22.15
CA CYS A 331 -23.36 10.72 21.14
C CYS A 331 -23.92 12.15 21.05
N VAL A 332 -23.18 13.21 21.36
CA VAL A 332 -23.35 14.58 20.82
C VAL A 332 -22.03 15.35 20.97
N ARG A 333 -21.35 15.64 19.85
CA ARG A 333 -20.59 16.88 19.60
C ARG A 333 -19.93 16.83 18.22
N LEU A 334 -20.69 17.22 17.20
CA LEU A 334 -20.18 17.58 15.88
C LEU A 334 -21.02 18.73 15.34
N ALA A 335 -20.81 19.93 15.88
CA ALA A 335 -21.34 21.19 15.34
C ALA A 335 -20.66 22.38 16.02
N SER A 336 -19.43 22.72 15.64
CA SER A 336 -18.81 24.03 15.96
C SER A 336 -17.66 24.42 15.01
N LYS A 337 -17.67 23.97 13.74
CA LYS A 337 -16.58 24.33 12.81
C LYS A 337 -17.06 24.60 11.38
N MET A 338 -18.13 25.37 11.24
CA MET A 338 -18.51 26.03 9.98
C MET A 338 -19.17 27.37 10.29
N SER A 339 -18.35 28.38 10.58
CA SER A 339 -18.73 29.80 10.49
C SER A 339 -17.44 30.60 10.57
N ASN A 340 -16.88 30.96 9.40
CA ASN A 340 -16.06 32.14 9.15
C ASN A 340 -15.53 32.04 7.71
N ILE A 341 -16.44 32.26 6.77
CA ILE A 341 -16.09 32.84 5.49
C ILE A 341 -17.04 34.01 5.37
N ASP A 342 -16.53 35.22 5.55
CA ASP A 342 -17.05 36.31 4.75
C ASP A 342 -15.96 37.32 4.39
N SER A 343 -16.19 37.85 3.20
CA SER A 343 -15.36 38.66 2.33
C SER A 343 -15.06 40.08 2.81
N SER A 344 -13.91 40.65 2.41
CA SER A 344 -13.86 42.04 1.93
C SER A 344 -12.71 42.30 0.95
N PHE A 345 -13.08 42.93 -0.17
CA PHE A 345 -12.26 43.54 -1.21
C PHE A 345 -11.71 44.93 -0.79
N GLY A 346 -10.60 45.36 -1.41
CA GLY A 346 -10.04 46.73 -1.40
C GLY A 346 -9.12 47.02 -0.20
N ASP A 347 -7.98 47.69 -0.29
CA ASP A 347 -7.54 48.78 -1.17
C ASP A 347 -5.99 48.84 -1.26
N SER A 348 -5.50 49.48 -2.30
CA SER A 348 -4.14 49.94 -2.59
C SER A 348 -3.51 50.82 -1.50
N SER A 349 -2.16 50.78 -1.35
CA SER A 349 -1.27 51.96 -1.25
C SER A 349 0.18 51.62 -0.89
N LEU A 350 1.07 52.49 -1.39
CA LEU A 350 2.53 52.48 -1.42
C LEU A 350 3.20 52.73 -0.06
N GLU A 351 4.47 52.29 0.07
CA GLU A 351 5.67 53.08 0.47
C GLU A 351 6.85 52.11 0.76
N HIS A 352 7.93 52.11 -0.03
CA HIS A 352 9.15 52.93 0.07
C HIS A 352 10.07 52.65 1.28
N SER A 353 11.24 52.05 1.00
CA SER A 353 12.56 52.24 1.64
C SER A 353 13.53 51.27 0.93
N PHE A 354 14.23 51.67 -0.13
CA PHE A 354 15.46 52.46 -0.15
C PHE A 354 16.49 52.00 0.90
N ASP A 355 17.51 51.25 0.45
CA ASP A 355 18.87 51.73 0.66
C ASP A 355 19.81 51.29 -0.46
N GLN A 356 20.61 52.25 -0.92
CA GLN A 356 21.58 52.19 -2.01
C GLN A 356 22.98 51.97 -1.44
N SER A 357 23.84 51.32 -2.21
CA SER A 357 25.29 51.56 -2.15
C SER A 357 25.89 51.41 -3.55
N PHE A 358 26.23 52.57 -4.13
CA PHE A 358 27.09 52.83 -5.31
C PHE A 358 28.53 52.35 -5.04
N GLY A 359 29.50 52.23 -5.97
CA GLY A 359 29.74 52.54 -7.40
C GLY A 359 31.00 51.73 -7.81
N ASP A 360 31.65 51.78 -8.97
CA ASP A 360 31.75 52.64 -10.16
C ASP A 360 32.25 51.75 -11.33
N GLY A 361 31.86 51.97 -12.60
CA GLY A 361 32.67 52.63 -13.65
C GLY A 361 33.65 51.64 -14.34
N ASP A 362 33.83 51.50 -15.65
CA ASP A 362 33.54 52.34 -16.82
C ASP A 362 33.69 51.50 -18.12
N THR A 363 33.39 52.08 -19.28
CA THR A 363 33.10 51.44 -20.60
C THR A 363 34.32 51.33 -21.59
N PRO A 364 34.20 51.28 -22.94
CA PRO A 364 34.13 50.07 -23.81
C PRO A 364 35.13 50.06 -25.00
N THR A 365 35.35 48.93 -25.73
CA THR A 365 35.55 48.88 -27.23
C THR A 365 35.81 47.49 -27.82
N THR A 366 35.18 47.20 -28.97
CA THR A 366 35.42 46.14 -29.99
C THR A 366 36.55 46.53 -30.97
N PRO A 367 36.85 45.79 -32.07
CA PRO A 367 37.12 44.34 -32.30
C PRO A 367 38.43 44.12 -33.13
N GLN A 368 39.00 42.91 -33.22
CA GLN A 368 39.77 42.49 -34.43
C GLN A 368 40.09 40.99 -34.53
N THR A 369 40.21 40.58 -35.80
CA THR A 369 40.38 39.27 -36.43
C THR A 369 41.82 38.75 -36.54
N LEU A 370 41.97 37.47 -36.94
CA LEU A 370 43.17 36.73 -37.41
C LEU A 370 44.04 36.16 -36.26
N SER A 371 44.66 34.98 -36.27
CA SER A 371 45.10 34.06 -37.34
C SER A 371 45.51 32.68 -36.74
N ARG A 372 45.55 31.66 -37.61
CA ARG A 372 46.15 30.32 -37.44
C ARG A 372 47.57 30.34 -36.82
N GLN A 373 47.89 29.36 -35.95
CA GLN A 373 48.82 28.23 -36.22
C GLN A 373 49.19 27.42 -34.95
N ASN A 374 48.89 26.12 -35.01
CA ASN A 374 49.66 24.91 -34.66
C ASN A 374 50.67 24.85 -33.48
N SER A 375 50.45 23.85 -32.60
CA SER A 375 51.37 22.75 -32.21
C SER A 375 51.45 22.49 -30.69
N GLY A 376 51.28 21.22 -30.28
CA GLY A 376 51.61 20.74 -28.93
C GLY A 376 50.77 19.54 -28.48
N ALA A 377 51.41 18.41 -28.21
CA ALA A 377 50.85 17.05 -28.16
C ALA A 377 50.33 16.55 -26.80
N GLY A 378 49.54 15.46 -26.86
CA GLY A 378 49.31 14.47 -25.79
C GLY A 378 47.90 14.49 -25.17
N ILE A 379 47.18 13.40 -24.87
CA ILE A 379 47.40 11.95 -24.82
C ILE A 379 46.00 11.27 -24.93
N GLY A 380 45.89 10.20 -25.72
CA GLY A 380 45.12 8.97 -25.45
C GLY A 380 43.61 9.00 -25.19
N SER A 381 42.82 8.58 -26.18
CA SER A 381 41.74 7.61 -25.92
C SER A 381 41.42 6.77 -27.16
N SER A 382 41.62 5.47 -26.98
CA SER A 382 41.46 4.38 -27.93
C SER A 382 40.01 4.27 -28.39
N ASN A 383 39.81 4.25 -29.72
CA ASN A 383 38.62 3.65 -30.31
C ASN A 383 39.06 2.57 -31.29
N GLN A 384 38.57 1.36 -31.03
CA GLN A 384 38.80 0.15 -31.81
C GLN A 384 38.27 0.34 -33.24
N SER A 385 39.16 0.13 -34.21
CA SER A 385 38.82 0.02 -35.62
C SER A 385 38.53 -1.44 -35.93
N MET A 386 37.34 -1.73 -36.48
CA MET A 386 37.10 -3.02 -37.14
C MET A 386 37.72 -2.96 -38.53
N HIS A 387 38.69 -3.86 -38.72
CA HIS A 387 39.40 -4.12 -39.96
C HIS A 387 38.45 -4.75 -40.97
N LEU A 388 38.27 -4.13 -42.13
CA LEU A 388 37.85 -4.81 -43.36
C LEU A 388 38.87 -4.48 -44.44
N THR A 389 39.23 -5.51 -45.18
CA THR A 389 40.28 -5.60 -46.19
C THR A 389 39.94 -4.84 -47.47
N ASP A 390 40.98 -4.36 -48.14
CA ASP A 390 40.98 -3.70 -49.46
C ASP A 390 40.24 -4.51 -50.53
N ASP A 391 39.38 -3.85 -51.31
CA ASP A 391 39.48 -3.70 -52.78
C ASP A 391 38.23 -2.96 -53.31
N ASP A 392 38.44 -2.08 -54.30
CA ASP A 392 37.49 -1.20 -55.02
C ASP A 392 37.05 0.12 -54.33
N ASP A 393 37.90 1.15 -54.44
CA ASP A 393 37.58 2.55 -54.13
C ASP A 393 36.60 3.15 -55.16
N ASP A 394 35.30 3.03 -54.90
CA ASP A 394 34.29 3.95 -55.46
C ASP A 394 34.16 5.19 -54.52
N PRO A 395 34.66 6.37 -54.92
CA PRO A 395 34.62 7.57 -54.08
C PRO A 395 33.19 8.03 -53.75
N ASP A 396 32.18 7.60 -54.52
CA ASP A 396 30.77 7.90 -54.25
C ASP A 396 30.17 7.02 -53.14
N ALA A 397 30.64 5.77 -52.97
CA ALA A 397 30.22 4.89 -51.88
C ALA A 397 30.70 5.38 -50.50
N VAL A 398 31.93 5.88 -50.42
CA VAL A 398 32.51 6.45 -49.18
C VAL A 398 31.83 7.77 -48.79
N ARG A 399 31.49 8.63 -49.78
CA ARG A 399 30.68 9.83 -49.57
C ARG A 399 29.27 9.49 -49.08
N SER A 400 28.61 8.52 -49.73
CA SER A 400 27.28 8.03 -49.33
C SER A 400 27.26 7.48 -47.90
N TYR A 401 28.30 6.78 -47.45
CA TYR A 401 28.41 6.30 -46.07
C TYR A 401 28.61 7.43 -45.05
N ARG A 402 29.45 8.42 -45.36
CA ARG A 402 29.63 9.62 -44.51
C ARG A 402 28.35 10.45 -44.42
N ASP A 403 27.62 10.59 -45.52
CA ASP A 403 26.35 11.31 -45.56
C ASP A 403 25.24 10.56 -44.81
N LYS A 404 25.17 9.22 -44.92
CA LYS A 404 24.28 8.39 -44.09
C LYS A 404 24.59 8.56 -42.60
N ARG A 405 25.86 8.59 -42.20
CA ARG A 405 26.27 8.80 -40.79
C ARG A 405 25.91 10.21 -40.30
N ARG A 406 26.09 11.23 -41.14
CA ARG A 406 25.72 12.63 -40.84
C ARG A 406 24.20 12.80 -40.72
N ASN A 407 23.44 12.13 -41.58
CA ASN A 407 21.98 12.14 -41.56
C ASN A 407 21.44 11.42 -40.32
N ALA A 408 22.02 10.27 -39.95
CA ALA A 408 21.70 9.57 -38.72
C ALA A 408 22.01 10.42 -37.47
N HIS A 409 23.15 11.10 -37.44
CA HIS A 409 23.51 12.00 -36.34
C HIS A 409 22.55 13.20 -36.25
N THR A 410 22.21 13.82 -37.38
CA THR A 410 21.24 14.93 -37.44
C THR A 410 19.85 14.48 -37.00
N GLN A 411 19.41 13.29 -37.41
CA GLN A 411 18.12 12.73 -37.03
C GLN A 411 18.07 12.38 -35.53
N ALA A 412 19.15 11.84 -34.97
CA ALA A 412 19.26 11.59 -33.53
C ALA A 412 19.21 12.89 -32.72
N GLU A 413 19.90 13.95 -33.18
CA GLU A 413 19.86 15.27 -32.55
C GLU A 413 18.48 15.94 -32.66
N GLN A 414 17.80 15.81 -33.80
CA GLN A 414 16.44 16.30 -33.97
C GLN A 414 15.47 15.58 -33.02
N LYS A 415 15.56 14.25 -32.93
CA LYS A 415 14.76 13.45 -31.99
C LYS A 415 15.01 13.87 -30.53
N ARG A 416 16.26 14.18 -30.17
CA ARG A 416 16.61 14.70 -28.84
C ARG A 416 15.98 16.08 -28.59
N ARG A 417 16.05 16.99 -29.57
CA ARG A 417 15.45 18.33 -29.48
C ARG A 417 13.94 18.28 -29.35
N ASP A 418 13.29 17.41 -30.12
CA ASP A 418 11.84 17.23 -30.07
C ASP A 418 11.39 16.63 -28.74
N ALA A 419 12.18 15.71 -28.17
CA ALA A 419 11.93 15.19 -26.82
C ALA A 419 12.06 16.26 -25.74
N ILE A 420 13.09 17.12 -25.83
CA ILE A 420 13.26 18.25 -24.90
C ILE A 420 12.09 19.23 -25.04
N LYS A 421 11.68 19.55 -26.27
CA LYS A 421 10.56 20.46 -26.53
C LYS A 421 9.25 19.93 -25.92
N ARG A 422 8.96 18.63 -26.12
CA ARG A 422 7.81 17.98 -25.47
C ARG A 422 7.89 18.06 -23.94
N GLY A 423 9.08 17.85 -23.36
CA GLY A 423 9.26 17.97 -21.91
C GLY A 423 8.95 19.38 -21.37
N TYR A 424 9.28 20.45 -22.11
CA TYR A 424 8.88 21.81 -21.73
C TYR A 424 7.37 22.05 -21.86
N ASP A 425 6.74 21.51 -22.91
CA ASP A 425 5.30 21.63 -23.12
C ASP A 425 4.53 20.89 -22.00
N GLU A 426 4.99 19.70 -21.59
CA GLU A 426 4.43 18.93 -20.46
C GLU A 426 4.62 19.64 -19.10
N LEU A 427 5.82 20.20 -18.85
CA LEU A 427 6.07 20.98 -17.63
C LEU A 427 5.15 22.20 -17.53
N GLN A 428 4.84 22.84 -18.66
CA GLN A 428 3.94 23.98 -18.70
C GLN A 428 2.49 23.59 -18.35
N GLU A 429 2.06 22.36 -18.66
CA GLU A 429 0.74 21.83 -18.32
C GLU A 429 0.64 21.43 -16.83
N ILE A 430 1.69 20.82 -16.28
CA ILE A 430 1.68 20.28 -14.91
C ILE A 430 1.86 21.38 -13.86
N VAL A 431 2.60 22.45 -14.17
CA VAL A 431 2.87 23.55 -13.24
C VAL A 431 1.77 24.61 -13.34
N PRO A 432 0.88 24.75 -12.34
CA PRO A 432 -0.30 25.61 -12.44
C PRO A 432 0.04 27.08 -12.67
N THR A 433 1.18 27.54 -12.14
CA THR A 433 1.68 28.91 -12.31
C THR A 433 2.27 29.18 -13.70
N CYS A 434 2.48 28.15 -14.53
CA CYS A 434 2.85 28.28 -15.94
C CYS A 434 1.62 28.34 -16.87
N SER A 435 0.43 27.98 -16.35
CA SER A 435 -0.84 27.90 -17.05
C SER A 435 -1.73 29.15 -16.89
N THR A 436 -1.36 30.12 -16.07
CA THR A 436 -2.15 31.35 -15.88
C THR A 436 -2.14 32.18 -17.17
N VAL A 437 -3.17 31.98 -18.00
CA VAL A 437 -3.54 32.83 -19.12
C VAL A 437 -4.11 34.13 -18.55
N ASP A 438 -3.25 35.12 -18.34
CA ASP A 438 -3.73 36.48 -18.14
C ASP A 438 -4.36 36.96 -19.45
N ALA A 439 -5.56 37.51 -19.32
CA ALA A 439 -6.44 37.90 -20.42
C ALA A 439 -5.98 39.18 -21.15
N VAL A 440 -4.69 39.32 -21.51
CA VAL A 440 -4.22 40.32 -22.48
C VAL A 440 -2.91 39.83 -23.11
N GLY A 441 -2.94 39.48 -24.41
CA GLY A 441 -1.74 39.42 -25.27
C GLY A 441 -0.75 38.27 -25.01
N SER A 442 -0.82 37.24 -25.85
CA SER A 442 0.00 36.01 -25.79
C SER A 442 1.52 36.24 -25.82
N GLN A 443 2.21 35.94 -24.73
CA GLN A 443 3.64 35.61 -24.72
C GLN A 443 3.81 34.25 -24.04
N ARG A 444 4.24 33.22 -24.79
CA ARG A 444 4.58 31.92 -24.19
C ARG A 444 5.73 32.13 -23.19
N PRO A 445 5.62 31.63 -21.95
CA PRO A 445 6.67 31.79 -20.96
C PRO A 445 7.99 31.24 -21.48
N SER A 446 9.09 31.96 -21.22
CA SER A 446 10.42 31.54 -21.67
C SER A 446 10.80 30.19 -21.03
N LYS A 447 11.69 29.42 -21.68
CA LYS A 447 12.18 28.14 -21.12
C LYS A 447 12.77 28.30 -19.72
N ALA A 448 13.50 29.40 -19.48
CA ALA A 448 14.05 29.71 -18.17
C ALA A 448 12.96 29.98 -17.12
N THR A 449 11.90 30.70 -17.51
CA THR A 449 10.74 30.98 -16.65
C THR A 449 9.97 29.70 -16.30
N ILE A 450 9.77 28.79 -17.27
CA ILE A 450 9.11 27.51 -17.04
C ILE A 450 9.90 26.68 -16.02
N LEU A 451 11.22 26.60 -16.16
CA LEU A 451 12.06 25.88 -15.20
C LEU A 451 12.03 26.51 -13.81
N GLN A 452 12.12 27.84 -13.72
CA GLN A 452 12.09 28.51 -12.43
C GLN A 452 10.76 28.29 -11.71
N ARG A 453 9.62 28.50 -12.40
CA ARG A 453 8.30 28.22 -11.85
C ARG A 453 8.10 26.75 -11.48
N SER A 454 8.73 25.84 -12.23
CA SER A 454 8.73 24.40 -11.90
C SER A 454 9.49 24.13 -10.60
N ILE A 455 10.64 24.77 -10.37
CA ILE A 455 11.42 24.64 -9.13
C ILE A 455 10.59 25.14 -7.95
N ASP A 456 9.97 26.32 -8.07
CA ASP A 456 9.15 26.91 -7.01
C ASP A 456 7.93 26.02 -6.70
N TYR A 457 7.31 25.43 -7.72
CA TYR A 457 6.20 24.50 -7.54
C TYR A 457 6.64 23.18 -6.89
N ILE A 458 7.82 22.65 -7.22
CA ILE A 458 8.40 21.49 -6.53
C ILE A 458 8.62 21.80 -5.05
N GLN A 459 9.16 22.97 -4.73
CA GLN A 459 9.36 23.39 -3.33
C GLN A 459 8.02 23.50 -2.58
N TYR A 460 7.00 24.07 -3.22
CA TYR A 460 5.63 24.11 -2.68
C TYR A 460 5.06 22.71 -2.43
N LEU A 461 5.19 21.80 -3.41
CA LEU A 461 4.72 20.41 -3.27
C LEU A 461 5.45 19.67 -2.15
N VAL A 462 6.75 19.89 -1.98
CA VAL A 462 7.54 19.32 -0.87
C VAL A 462 7.00 19.83 0.47
N GLN A 463 6.67 21.12 0.57
CA GLN A 463 6.10 21.70 1.78
C GLN A 463 4.67 21.18 2.07
N GLN A 464 3.82 21.04 1.04
CA GLN A 464 2.49 20.44 1.18
C GLN A 464 2.56 18.97 1.59
N LYS A 465 3.49 18.21 1.00
CA LYS A 465 3.74 16.82 1.37
C LYS A 465 4.14 16.71 2.84
N LYS A 466 5.06 17.55 3.31
CA LYS A 466 5.46 17.60 4.73
C LYS A 466 4.27 17.91 5.64
N LYS A 467 3.43 18.90 5.28
CA LYS A 467 2.23 19.24 6.04
C LYS A 467 1.25 18.06 6.14
N GLN A 468 1.03 17.33 5.04
CA GLN A 468 0.18 16.13 5.04
C GLN A 468 0.79 14.99 5.85
N GLU A 469 2.11 14.80 5.81
CA GLU A 469 2.82 13.82 6.64
C GLU A 469 2.67 14.13 8.15
N ASP A 470 2.81 15.40 8.54
CA ASP A 470 2.62 15.85 9.92
C ASP A 470 1.17 15.64 10.39
N GLU A 471 0.18 15.88 9.53
CA GLU A 471 -1.24 15.64 9.84
C GLU A 471 -1.57 14.15 9.98
N VAL A 472 -1.03 13.31 9.11
CA VAL A 472 -1.15 11.84 9.22
C VAL A 472 -0.55 11.35 10.52
N GLU A 473 0.60 11.88 10.94
CA GLU A 473 1.24 11.51 12.19
C GLU A 473 0.42 11.96 13.41
N ALA A 474 -0.17 13.16 13.38
CA ALA A 474 -1.09 13.61 14.41
C ALA A 474 -2.33 12.70 14.53
N LEU A 475 -2.96 12.35 13.42
CA LEU A 475 -4.12 11.45 13.39
C LEU A 475 -3.77 10.04 13.88
N ARG A 476 -2.57 9.53 13.57
CA ARG A 476 -2.09 8.24 14.09
C ARG A 476 -1.97 8.25 15.61
N LYS A 477 -1.47 9.35 16.19
CA LYS A 477 -1.38 9.52 17.64
C LYS A 477 -2.76 9.54 18.29
N GLU A 478 -3.73 10.22 17.67
CA GLU A 478 -5.12 10.24 18.16
C GLU A 478 -5.77 8.85 18.11
N VAL A 479 -5.62 8.13 17.00
CA VAL A 479 -6.11 6.74 16.87
C VAL A 479 -5.47 5.82 17.91
N MET A 480 -4.18 6.00 18.20
CA MET A 480 -3.49 5.23 19.24
C MET A 480 -4.07 5.53 20.62
N ALA A 481 -4.28 6.82 20.95
CA ALA A 481 -4.91 7.22 22.22
C ALA A 481 -6.31 6.62 22.37
N LEU A 482 -7.14 6.67 21.32
CA LEU A 482 -8.48 6.08 21.33
C LEU A 482 -8.45 4.56 21.48
N LYS A 483 -7.49 3.87 20.86
CA LYS A 483 -7.29 2.42 21.05
C LYS A 483 -6.91 2.08 22.48
N ILE A 484 -6.04 2.86 23.11
CA ILE A 484 -5.67 2.68 24.52
C ILE A 484 -6.91 2.86 25.41
N MET A 485 -7.70 3.91 25.17
CA MET A 485 -8.95 4.12 25.90
C MET A 485 -9.92 2.95 25.72
N LYS A 486 -10.10 2.46 24.49
CA LYS A 486 -10.94 1.30 24.19
C LYS A 486 -10.51 0.07 24.98
N THR A 487 -9.21 -0.25 24.97
CA THR A 487 -8.66 -1.41 25.70
C THR A 487 -8.87 -1.27 27.21
N ASN A 488 -8.68 -0.06 27.77
CA ASN A 488 -8.97 0.20 29.18
C ASN A 488 -10.45 -0.03 29.51
N TYR A 489 -11.38 0.44 28.68
CA TYR A 489 -12.81 0.17 28.87
C TYR A 489 -13.14 -1.32 28.77
N GLU A 490 -12.57 -2.04 27.81
CA GLU A 490 -12.76 -3.49 27.67
C GLU A 490 -12.23 -4.27 28.90
N GLN A 491 -11.11 -3.83 29.47
CA GLN A 491 -10.57 -4.41 30.71
C GLN A 491 -11.47 -4.13 31.92
N ILE A 492 -12.00 -2.91 32.05
CA ILE A 492 -12.95 -2.56 33.12
C ILE A 492 -14.21 -3.43 33.01
N VAL A 493 -14.75 -3.60 31.80
CA VAL A 493 -15.92 -4.45 31.55
C VAL A 493 -15.65 -5.91 31.92
N LYS A 494 -14.50 -6.46 31.51
CA LYS A 494 -14.11 -7.85 31.84
C LYS A 494 -13.84 -8.05 33.33
N ALA A 495 -13.23 -7.09 34.01
CA ALA A 495 -13.00 -7.14 35.45
C ALA A 495 -14.34 -7.16 36.23
N HIS A 496 -15.35 -6.43 35.75
CA HIS A 496 -16.70 -6.47 36.31
C HIS A 496 -17.43 -7.79 36.02
N GLN A 497 -17.13 -8.46 34.90
CA GLN A 497 -17.71 -9.78 34.58
C GLN A 497 -17.05 -10.94 35.35
N ASN A 498 -15.78 -10.82 35.73
CA ASN A 498 -14.97 -11.89 36.31
C ASN A 498 -14.83 -11.86 37.84
N THR A 499 -15.69 -11.11 38.57
CA THR A 499 -15.72 -11.12 40.04
C THR A 499 -16.91 -11.95 40.56
N PRO A 500 -16.77 -13.27 40.79
CA PRO A 500 -17.83 -14.12 41.35
C PRO A 500 -17.84 -14.03 42.89
N GLY A 501 -18.25 -12.88 43.46
CA GLY A 501 -18.15 -12.69 44.91
C GLY A 501 -18.87 -11.50 45.56
N GLN A 502 -19.69 -10.73 44.86
CA GLN A 502 -20.63 -9.76 45.48
C GLN A 502 -22.09 -10.05 45.08
N GLY A 503 -22.46 -11.33 45.14
CA GLY A 503 -23.75 -11.85 44.70
C GLY A 503 -24.88 -11.79 45.72
N GLN A 504 -25.13 -10.67 46.43
CA GLN A 504 -26.35 -10.56 47.26
C GLN A 504 -27.11 -9.23 47.25
N ASN A 505 -26.71 -8.21 46.47
CA ASN A 505 -27.51 -6.98 46.35
C ASN A 505 -27.72 -6.51 44.90
N HIS A 506 -27.94 -7.45 43.97
CA HIS A 506 -28.37 -7.08 42.63
C HIS A 506 -29.89 -7.06 42.55
N LEU A 507 -30.45 -5.84 42.54
CA LEU A 507 -31.79 -5.57 42.02
C LEU A 507 -31.94 -6.28 40.66
N SER A 508 -33.06 -6.97 40.45
CA SER A 508 -33.28 -7.74 39.22
C SER A 508 -33.16 -6.84 37.98
N ASP A 509 -32.76 -7.40 36.84
CA ASP A 509 -32.66 -6.62 35.60
C ASP A 509 -34.00 -6.01 35.19
N GLN A 510 -35.11 -6.62 35.61
CA GLN A 510 -36.45 -6.07 35.45
C GLN A 510 -36.63 -4.77 36.24
N ILE A 511 -36.13 -4.69 37.47
CA ILE A 511 -36.16 -3.48 38.30
C ILE A 511 -35.29 -2.39 37.65
N LYS A 512 -34.08 -2.74 37.19
CA LYS A 512 -33.19 -1.79 36.50
C LYS A 512 -33.86 -1.23 35.24
N PHE A 513 -34.54 -2.08 34.47
CA PHE A 513 -35.29 -1.68 33.29
C PHE A 513 -36.47 -0.77 33.65
N ASN A 514 -37.22 -1.08 34.69
CA ASN A 514 -38.34 -0.25 35.17
C ASN A 514 -37.88 1.14 35.62
N VAL A 515 -36.75 1.23 36.34
CA VAL A 515 -36.14 2.52 36.73
C VAL A 515 -35.69 3.30 35.50
N PHE A 516 -35.04 2.65 34.53
CA PHE A 516 -34.61 3.31 33.30
C PHE A 516 -35.82 3.84 32.51
N LYS A 517 -36.83 3.00 32.29
CA LYS A 517 -38.06 3.35 31.59
C LYS A 517 -38.74 4.56 32.25
N ALA A 518 -38.99 4.51 33.56
CA ALA A 518 -39.65 5.60 34.29
C ALA A 518 -38.84 6.92 34.26
N THR A 519 -37.50 6.83 34.23
CA THR A 519 -36.65 8.02 34.06
C THR A 519 -36.81 8.61 32.66
N MET A 520 -36.75 7.77 31.62
CA MET A 520 -36.88 8.21 30.23
C MET A 520 -38.26 8.78 29.93
N ASP A 521 -39.31 8.14 30.45
CA ASP A 521 -40.70 8.62 30.33
C ASP A 521 -40.87 10.01 30.97
N SER A 522 -40.24 10.24 32.12
CA SER A 522 -40.29 11.54 32.81
C SER A 522 -39.55 12.64 32.02
N LEU A 523 -38.39 12.32 31.44
CA LEU A 523 -37.67 13.26 30.56
C LEU A 523 -38.45 13.53 29.28
N PHE A 524 -39.09 12.51 28.71
CA PHE A 524 -39.90 12.68 27.51
C PHE A 524 -41.12 13.57 27.76
N GLN A 525 -41.75 13.46 28.93
CA GLN A 525 -42.86 14.35 29.32
C GLN A 525 -42.42 15.81 29.41
N THR A 526 -41.26 16.10 30.01
CA THR A 526 -40.74 17.48 30.06
C THR A 526 -40.34 17.96 28.67
N PHE A 527 -39.73 17.10 27.85
CA PHE A 527 -39.42 17.42 26.45
C PHE A 527 -40.67 17.83 25.68
N ASN A 528 -41.72 17.01 25.73
CA ASN A 528 -42.96 17.24 24.99
C ASN A 528 -43.77 18.44 25.51
N ALA A 529 -43.61 18.81 26.78
CA ALA A 529 -44.26 19.99 27.36
C ALA A 529 -43.52 21.30 27.03
N THR A 530 -42.19 21.26 26.93
CA THR A 530 -41.36 22.46 26.82
C THR A 530 -40.95 22.79 25.38
N ILE A 531 -40.92 21.80 24.48
CA ILE A 531 -40.36 21.98 23.14
C ILE A 531 -41.45 22.10 22.09
N SER A 532 -41.46 23.24 21.39
CA SER A 532 -42.26 23.46 20.18
C SER A 532 -41.62 22.73 18.99
N VAL A 533 -42.44 21.98 18.25
CA VAL A 533 -42.08 21.35 16.96
C VAL A 533 -42.66 22.10 15.76
N ALA A 534 -43.15 23.34 15.95
CA ALA A 534 -43.80 24.12 14.90
C ALA A 534 -42.85 24.55 13.76
N SER A 535 -41.56 24.73 14.04
CA SER A 535 -40.53 24.97 13.03
C SER A 535 -39.16 24.44 13.47
N PHE A 536 -38.29 24.16 12.50
CA PHE A 536 -36.92 23.68 12.79
C PHE A 536 -36.11 24.71 13.60
N THR A 537 -36.32 26.00 13.34
CA THR A 537 -35.64 27.09 14.05
C THR A 537 -36.04 27.12 15.52
N GLU A 538 -37.34 27.06 15.82
CA GLU A 538 -37.84 26.99 17.20
C GLU A 538 -37.41 25.71 17.91
N LEU A 539 -37.51 24.57 17.23
CA LEU A 539 -37.04 23.29 17.75
C LEU A 539 -35.56 23.35 18.14
N SER A 540 -34.72 23.87 17.24
CA SER A 540 -33.27 23.97 17.48
C SER A 540 -32.93 24.89 18.65
N ALA A 541 -33.67 25.99 18.84
CA ALA A 541 -33.45 26.91 19.95
C ALA A 541 -33.94 26.32 21.29
N CYS A 542 -35.14 25.74 21.32
CA CYS A 542 -35.75 25.22 22.54
C CYS A 542 -35.07 23.94 23.06
N VAL A 543 -34.54 23.10 22.17
CA VAL A 543 -33.85 21.85 22.55
C VAL A 543 -32.59 22.12 23.37
N PHE A 544 -31.80 23.15 23.03
CA PHE A 544 -30.61 23.50 23.81
C PHE A 544 -30.97 23.99 25.21
N SER A 545 -31.96 24.89 25.34
CA SER A 545 -32.44 25.35 26.64
C SER A 545 -32.99 24.21 27.49
N TRP A 546 -33.76 23.30 26.89
CA TRP A 546 -34.27 22.13 27.59
C TRP A 546 -33.16 21.18 28.07
N LEU A 547 -32.14 20.92 27.24
CA LEU A 547 -30.98 20.12 27.63
C LEU A 547 -30.22 20.76 28.80
N GLU A 548 -30.01 22.08 28.76
CA GLU A 548 -29.33 22.80 29.83
C GLU A 548 -30.13 22.90 31.12
N GLU A 549 -31.45 22.83 31.07
CA GLU A 549 -32.30 22.92 32.26
C GLU A 549 -32.56 21.54 32.89
N TYR A 550 -32.96 20.55 32.07
CA TYR A 550 -33.46 19.26 32.54
C TYR A 550 -32.43 18.13 32.50
N CYS A 551 -31.37 18.24 31.69
CA CYS A 551 -30.36 17.19 31.52
C CYS A 551 -29.02 17.49 32.21
N LYS A 552 -28.97 18.47 33.11
CA LYS A 552 -27.79 18.70 33.97
C LYS A 552 -27.57 17.50 34.91
N PRO A 553 -26.32 17.16 35.26
CA PRO A 553 -26.02 16.01 36.13
C PRO A 553 -26.74 16.06 37.48
N GLN A 554 -26.91 17.25 38.06
CA GLN A 554 -27.63 17.44 39.32
C GLN A 554 -29.12 17.18 39.17
N THR A 555 -29.76 17.79 38.17
CA THR A 555 -31.20 17.61 37.86
C THR A 555 -31.53 16.16 37.52
N LEU A 556 -30.68 15.48 36.73
CA LEU A 556 -30.86 14.06 36.41
C LEU A 556 -30.71 13.18 37.65
N ARG A 557 -29.82 13.52 38.58
CA ARG A 557 -29.66 12.78 39.83
C ARG A 557 -30.90 12.91 40.70
N GLU A 558 -31.44 14.12 40.85
CA GLU A 558 -32.68 14.37 41.59
C GLU A 558 -33.88 13.64 40.96
N LEU A 559 -34.01 13.71 39.63
CA LEU A 559 -35.04 12.99 38.89
C LEU A 559 -34.98 11.48 39.14
N VAL A 560 -33.79 10.89 39.07
CA VAL A 560 -33.61 9.44 39.32
C VAL A 560 -33.95 9.08 40.77
N ILE A 561 -33.57 9.93 41.73
CA ILE A 561 -33.93 9.72 43.14
C ILE A 561 -35.46 9.75 43.34
N ASP A 562 -36.15 10.69 42.71
CA ASP A 562 -37.61 10.78 42.81
C ASP A 562 -38.33 9.62 42.10
N VAL A 563 -37.81 9.16 40.95
CA VAL A 563 -38.28 7.95 40.29
C VAL A 563 -38.10 6.73 41.18
N LEU A 564 -36.94 6.59 41.84
CA LEU A 564 -36.68 5.50 42.79
C LEU A 564 -37.64 5.55 43.99
N ARG A 565 -37.91 6.73 44.55
CA ARG A 565 -38.91 6.89 45.63
C ARG A 565 -40.31 6.49 45.18
N LYS A 566 -40.75 6.92 43.98
CA LYS A 566 -42.06 6.57 43.41
C LYS A 566 -42.21 5.07 43.19
N LEU A 567 -41.18 4.42 42.64
CA LEU A 567 -41.19 2.98 42.38
C LEU A 567 -41.15 2.16 43.69
N ASN A 568 -40.46 2.65 44.72
CA ASN A 568 -40.43 2.03 46.05
C ASN A 568 -41.78 2.13 46.76
N ASN A 569 -42.46 3.27 46.68
CA ASN A 569 -43.81 3.45 47.26
C ASN A 569 -44.88 2.59 46.58
N ASN A 570 -44.68 2.20 45.32
CA ASN A 570 -45.58 1.35 44.55
C ASN A 570 -45.28 -0.16 44.68
N GLN A 571 -44.40 -0.57 45.62
CA GLN A 571 -43.96 -1.96 45.84
C GLN A 571 -43.44 -2.68 44.58
N LEU A 572 -42.85 -1.95 43.63
CA LEU A 572 -42.29 -2.47 42.37
C LEU A 572 -40.75 -2.62 42.43
N LEU A 573 -40.17 -2.46 43.61
CA LEU A 573 -38.74 -2.42 43.90
C LEU A 573 -38.38 -3.39 45.02
#